data_AF-A0A7S0C2P3-F1
#
_entry.id   AF-A0A7S0C2P3-F1
#
_cell.length_a   1.000
_cell.length_b   1.000
_cell.length_c   1.000
_cell.angle_alpha   90.00
_cell.angle_beta   90.00
_cell.angle_gamma   90.00
#
_symmetry.space_group_name_H-M   'P 1'
#
loop_
_entity.id
_entity.type
_entity.pdbx_description
1 polymer ?
#
loop_
_entity_poly.entity_id
_entity_poly.type
_entity_poly.pdbx_seq_one_letter_code
_entity_poly.pdbx_strand_id
1 'polypeptide(L)'
;RRECWFVTGRSMPELFAGSFSFSDPQVSLNGIEEYSRGVRSFYKQGTAVGEIVCTAATASDTITVIWRNYGTVNIGPGFDLAPYIVTTTLKTSAEDGGLIVKQEDAFVADNAALIKYNLFKSQRPAVPPISSVACPLPREA
;
A
#
# COMPACT_ATOMS: atom_id res chain seq x y z
N ARG A 1 -19.68 -0.63 -6.79
CA ARG A 1 -18.62 0.01 -5.96
C ARG A 1 -17.37 0.08 -6.84
N ARG A 2 -16.75 1.26 -7.00
CA ARG A 2 -15.90 1.63 -8.15
C ARG A 2 -14.40 1.83 -7.83
N GLU A 3 -13.89 1.33 -6.69
CA GLU A 3 -12.55 1.73 -6.21
C GLU A 3 -11.68 0.55 -5.76
N CYS A 4 -11.78 -0.60 -6.44
CA CYS A 4 -10.84 -1.70 -6.27
C CYS A 4 -9.84 -1.67 -7.41
N TRP A 5 -8.57 -1.47 -7.09
CA TRP A 5 -7.48 -1.48 -8.06
C TRP A 5 -6.63 -2.73 -7.84
N PHE A 6 -6.11 -3.32 -8.91
CA PHE A 6 -5.15 -4.40 -8.78
C PHE A 6 -3.80 -3.86 -8.34
N VAL A 7 -3.17 -4.52 -7.37
CA VAL A 7 -1.80 -4.19 -6.94
C VAL A 7 -0.83 -4.84 -7.93
N THR A 8 -0.40 -4.05 -8.92
CA THR A 8 0.32 -4.59 -10.09
C THR A 8 1.80 -4.24 -10.19
N GLY A 9 2.27 -3.26 -9.42
CA GLY A 9 3.63 -2.72 -9.58
C GLY A 9 3.86 -2.12 -10.98
N ARG A 10 2.81 -1.64 -11.64
CA ARG A 10 2.88 -0.82 -12.86
C ARG A 10 2.75 0.65 -12.47
N SER A 11 3.78 1.17 -11.81
CA SER A 11 3.86 2.58 -11.46
C SER A 11 3.97 3.45 -12.71
N MET A 12 3.61 4.73 -12.59
CA MET A 12 3.87 5.77 -13.59
C MET A 12 5.17 6.50 -13.19
N PRO A 13 6.35 6.11 -13.72
CA PRO A 13 7.63 6.64 -13.23
C PRO A 13 7.75 8.15 -13.34
N GLU A 14 7.05 8.77 -14.29
CA GLU A 14 6.98 10.22 -14.49
C GLU A 14 6.36 11.00 -13.32
N LEU A 15 5.70 10.32 -12.36
CA LEU A 15 5.16 10.94 -11.15
C LEU A 15 6.15 10.93 -9.97
N PHE A 16 7.32 10.30 -10.14
CA PHE A 16 8.30 10.08 -9.08
C PHE A 16 9.62 10.76 -9.42
N ALA A 17 10.24 11.37 -8.40
CA ALA A 17 11.57 11.95 -8.56
C ALA A 17 12.63 10.85 -8.73
N GLY A 18 13.75 11.17 -9.36
CA GLY A 18 14.89 10.25 -9.47
C GLY A 18 15.47 9.83 -8.11
N SER A 19 15.25 10.65 -7.08
CA SER A 19 15.64 10.43 -5.68
C SER A 19 14.59 9.65 -4.87
N PHE A 20 13.52 9.15 -5.50
CA PHE A 20 12.42 8.49 -4.80
C PHE A 20 12.88 7.37 -3.87
N SER A 21 12.31 7.33 -2.67
CA SER A 21 12.50 6.26 -1.69
C SER A 21 11.18 5.72 -1.16
N PHE A 22 11.16 4.43 -0.87
CA PHE A 22 10.04 3.71 -0.28
C PHE A 22 10.47 3.07 1.03
N SER A 23 9.59 3.06 2.03
CA SER A 23 9.76 2.23 3.22
C SER A 23 8.44 1.77 3.82
N ASP A 24 8.48 0.58 4.40
CA ASP A 24 7.44 0.03 5.28
C ASP A 24 8.09 -0.60 6.54
N PRO A 25 7.33 -1.25 7.45
CA PRO A 25 7.90 -1.87 8.65
C PRO A 25 8.92 -3.00 8.40
N GLN A 26 8.98 -3.54 7.18
CA GLN A 26 9.75 -4.74 6.82
C GLN A 26 10.83 -4.47 5.76
N VAL A 27 10.67 -3.46 4.91
CA VAL A 27 11.57 -3.20 3.78
C VAL A 27 11.73 -1.71 3.50
N SER A 28 12.91 -1.33 3.03
CA SER A 28 13.20 -0.01 2.46
C SER A 28 13.88 -0.16 1.10
N LEU A 29 13.45 0.63 0.12
CA LEU A 29 13.92 0.58 -1.27
C LEU A 29 14.21 2.01 -1.76
N ASN A 30 15.14 2.13 -2.69
CA ASN A 30 15.42 3.38 -3.40
C ASN A 30 15.13 3.16 -4.88
N GLY A 31 14.43 4.10 -5.51
CA GLY A 31 14.03 4.02 -6.92
C GLY A 31 12.65 3.42 -7.12
N ILE A 32 11.88 4.03 -8.03
CA ILE A 32 10.52 3.59 -8.36
C ILE A 32 10.53 2.23 -9.06
N GLU A 33 11.59 1.88 -9.79
CA GLU A 33 11.70 0.60 -10.48
C GLU A 33 11.93 -0.56 -9.51
N GLU A 34 12.79 -0.38 -8.50
CA GLU A 34 13.03 -1.32 -7.40
C GLU A 34 11.74 -1.61 -6.65
N TYR A 35 11.01 -0.56 -6.28
CA TYR A 35 9.69 -0.67 -5.67
C TYR A 35 8.72 -1.45 -6.57
N SER A 36 8.59 -1.03 -7.83
CA SER A 36 7.65 -1.62 -8.79
C SER A 36 7.96 -3.10 -9.06
N ARG A 37 9.24 -3.45 -9.14
CA ARG A 37 9.73 -4.83 -9.28
C ARG A 37 9.44 -5.65 -8.02
N GLY A 38 9.62 -5.10 -6.83
CA GLY A 38 9.26 -5.73 -5.56
C GLY A 38 7.76 -6.02 -5.48
N VAL A 39 6.91 -5.08 -5.86
CA VAL A 39 5.45 -5.27 -5.90
C VAL A 39 5.07 -6.38 -6.90
N ARG A 40 5.64 -6.38 -8.11
CA ARG A 40 5.39 -7.41 -9.13
C ARG A 40 5.81 -8.80 -8.68
N SER A 41 6.94 -8.92 -8.00
CA SER A 41 7.44 -10.22 -7.52
C SER A 41 6.66 -10.71 -6.31
N PHE A 42 6.30 -9.83 -5.39
CA PHE A 42 5.62 -10.18 -4.16
C PHE A 42 4.16 -10.58 -4.37
N TYR A 43 3.38 -9.83 -5.15
CA TYR A 43 1.96 -10.09 -5.33
C TYR A 43 1.67 -11.06 -6.48
N LYS A 44 0.73 -11.98 -6.26
CA LYS A 44 0.15 -12.78 -7.34
C LYS A 44 -0.80 -11.91 -8.15
N GLN A 45 -0.30 -11.52 -9.32
CA GLN A 45 -0.98 -10.63 -10.25
C GLN A 45 -2.40 -11.15 -10.58
N GLY A 46 -3.39 -10.25 -10.55
CA GLY A 46 -4.81 -10.58 -10.79
C GLY A 46 -5.58 -11.07 -9.57
N THR A 47 -4.91 -11.30 -8.43
CA THR A 47 -5.59 -11.65 -7.15
C THR A 47 -5.41 -10.58 -6.08
N ALA A 48 -4.31 -9.82 -6.15
CA ALA A 48 -4.02 -8.75 -5.21
C ALA A 48 -4.84 -7.50 -5.50
N VAL A 49 -5.55 -7.02 -4.49
CA VAL A 49 -6.45 -5.87 -4.54
C VAL A 49 -6.01 -4.84 -3.50
N GLY A 50 -5.91 -3.59 -3.94
CA GLY A 50 -5.85 -2.41 -3.09
C GLY A 50 -7.14 -1.62 -3.26
N GLU A 51 -7.92 -1.52 -2.20
CA GLU A 51 -9.12 -0.70 -2.15
C GLU A 51 -8.79 0.62 -1.46
N ILE A 52 -8.99 1.73 -2.17
CA ILE A 52 -8.81 3.06 -1.57
C ILE A 52 -9.93 3.26 -0.56
N VAL A 53 -9.56 3.47 0.69
CA VAL A 53 -10.49 3.82 1.77
C VAL A 53 -10.65 5.33 1.83
N CYS A 54 -9.53 6.05 1.74
CA CYS A 54 -9.54 7.51 1.68
C CYS A 54 -8.24 8.07 1.09
N THR A 55 -8.32 9.29 0.59
CA THR A 55 -7.16 10.07 0.16
C THR A 55 -7.36 11.53 0.56
N ALA A 56 -6.32 12.19 1.05
CA ALA A 56 -6.34 13.61 1.39
C ALA A 56 -4.94 14.24 1.27
N ALA A 57 -4.89 15.50 0.85
CA ALA A 57 -3.70 16.34 1.01
C ALA A 57 -3.66 16.86 2.45
N THR A 58 -2.76 16.30 3.26
CA THR A 58 -2.70 16.57 4.71
C THR A 58 -1.67 17.64 5.08
N ALA A 59 -0.83 18.04 4.12
CA ALA A 59 0.00 19.23 4.13
C ALA A 59 0.31 19.66 2.68
N SER A 60 0.95 20.82 2.51
CA SER A 60 1.33 21.35 1.19
C SER A 60 2.22 20.42 0.37
N ASP A 61 2.98 19.56 1.04
CA ASP A 61 3.94 18.61 0.46
C ASP A 61 3.55 17.15 0.72
N THR A 62 2.34 16.89 1.23
CA THR A 62 1.98 15.57 1.79
C THR A 62 0.60 15.12 1.34
N ILE A 63 0.56 13.93 0.75
CA ILE A 63 -0.68 13.21 0.45
C ILE A 63 -0.73 11.98 1.34
N THR A 64 -1.82 11.82 2.08
CA THR A 64 -2.09 10.60 2.86
C THR A 64 -3.14 9.78 2.14
N VAL A 65 -2.86 8.50 1.95
CA VAL A 65 -3.80 7.54 1.37
C VAL A 65 -3.95 6.39 2.34
N ILE A 66 -5.18 5.99 2.63
CA ILE A 66 -5.45 4.77 3.39
C ILE A 66 -6.06 3.74 2.45
N TRP A 67 -5.49 2.54 2.48
CA TRP A 67 -5.87 1.43 1.64
C TRP A 67 -6.29 0.24 2.49
N ARG A 68 -7.16 -0.59 1.93
CA ARG A 68 -7.34 -1.97 2.37
C ARG A 68 -6.75 -2.91 1.32
N ASN A 69 -5.69 -3.60 1.70
CA ASN A 69 -4.98 -4.52 0.81
C ASN A 69 -5.31 -5.97 1.17
N TYR A 70 -5.48 -6.81 0.16
CA TYR A 70 -5.72 -8.25 0.30
C TYR A 70 -5.43 -9.00 -1.00
N GLY A 71 -5.39 -10.32 -0.94
CA GLY A 71 -5.18 -11.20 -2.09
C GLY A 71 -4.05 -12.18 -1.85
N THR A 72 -3.52 -12.79 -2.92
CA THR A 72 -2.48 -13.80 -2.80
C THR A 72 -1.10 -13.20 -3.10
N VAL A 73 -0.08 -13.62 -2.35
CA VAL A 73 1.34 -13.29 -2.55
C VAL A 73 2.12 -14.52 -3.01
N ASN A 74 3.20 -14.30 -3.77
CA ASN A 74 4.08 -15.34 -4.33
C ASN A 74 5.12 -15.83 -3.30
N ILE A 75 4.68 -16.16 -2.08
CA ILE A 75 5.52 -16.81 -1.08
C ILE A 75 5.25 -18.32 -1.16
N GLY A 76 6.26 -19.11 -1.54
CA GLY A 76 6.12 -20.56 -1.70
C GLY A 76 5.00 -20.95 -2.68
N PRO A 77 4.04 -21.84 -2.31
CA PRO A 77 2.93 -22.22 -3.18
C PRO A 77 1.88 -21.11 -3.38
N GLY A 78 2.04 -19.97 -2.71
CA GLY A 78 1.09 -18.87 -2.65
C GLY A 78 0.42 -18.79 -1.27
N PHE A 79 0.46 -17.60 -0.66
CA PHE A 79 -0.19 -17.33 0.62
C PHE A 79 -1.24 -16.24 0.44
N ASP A 80 -2.41 -16.43 1.04
CA ASP A 80 -3.41 -15.38 1.10
C ASP A 80 -3.06 -14.39 2.22
N LEU A 81 -3.01 -13.11 1.89
CA LEU A 81 -3.00 -12.03 2.86
C LEU A 81 -4.40 -11.85 3.42
N ALA A 82 -4.51 -11.89 4.74
CA ALA A 82 -5.69 -11.40 5.43
C ALA A 82 -5.88 -9.92 5.08
N PRO A 83 -7.11 -9.44 4.82
CA PRO A 83 -7.31 -8.03 4.54
C PRO A 83 -6.81 -7.14 5.67
N TYR A 84 -5.95 -6.18 5.32
CA TYR A 84 -5.28 -5.30 6.28
C TYR A 84 -5.31 -3.86 5.78
N ILE A 85 -5.25 -2.93 6.74
CA ILE A 85 -5.24 -1.50 6.47
C ILE A 85 -3.80 -1.01 6.40
N VAL A 86 -3.50 -0.22 5.38
CA VAL A 86 -2.22 0.46 5.18
C VAL A 86 -2.46 1.95 5.12
N THR A 87 -1.74 2.71 5.93
CA THR A 87 -1.66 4.16 5.79
C THR A 87 -0.39 4.50 5.03
N THR A 88 -0.53 5.01 3.82
CA THR A 88 0.55 5.49 2.98
C THR A 88 0.68 7.00 3.12
N THR A 89 1.89 7.47 3.39
CA THR A 89 2.27 8.89 3.32
C THR A 89 3.16 9.11 2.11
N LEU A 90 2.69 9.90 1.16
CA LEU A 90 3.46 10.36 0.00
C LEU A 90 3.97 11.77 0.27
N LYS A 91 5.27 11.99 0.11
CA LYS A 91 5.88 13.31 0.12
C LYS A 91 6.20 13.78 -1.28
N THR A 92 5.87 15.03 -1.57
CA THR A 92 6.20 15.71 -2.83
C THR A 92 7.24 16.79 -2.60
N SER A 93 8.01 17.14 -3.63
CA SER A 93 9.03 18.19 -3.56
C SER A 93 8.77 19.26 -4.62
N ALA A 94 8.67 20.53 -4.21
CA ALA A 94 8.54 21.65 -5.14
C ALA A 94 9.82 21.84 -5.98
N GLU A 95 10.99 21.53 -5.42
CA GLU A 95 12.28 21.58 -6.13
C GLU A 95 12.35 20.55 -7.26
N ASP A 96 11.71 19.39 -7.06
CA ASP A 96 11.55 18.34 -8.07
C ASP A 96 10.30 18.57 -8.95
N GLY A 97 9.73 19.79 -8.99
CA GLY A 97 8.58 20.10 -9.84
C GLY A 97 7.24 19.52 -9.37
N GLY A 98 7.13 19.19 -8.08
CA GLY A 98 5.94 18.59 -7.47
C GLY A 98 5.93 17.05 -7.50
N LEU A 99 7.02 16.41 -7.92
CA LEU A 99 7.13 14.95 -7.99
C LEU A 99 7.16 14.29 -6.60
N ILE A 100 6.76 13.01 -6.55
CA ILE A 100 6.83 12.19 -5.34
C ILE A 100 8.29 11.81 -5.07
N VAL A 101 8.80 12.23 -3.91
CA VAL A 101 10.17 11.95 -3.44
C VAL A 101 10.23 10.84 -2.40
N LYS A 102 9.12 10.57 -1.71
CA LYS A 102 9.08 9.55 -0.66
C LYS A 102 7.71 8.92 -0.54
N GLN A 103 7.69 7.62 -0.28
CA GLN A 103 6.51 6.87 0.16
C GLN A 103 6.82 6.13 1.45
N GLU A 104 5.97 6.31 2.46
CA GLU A 104 6.05 5.58 3.73
C GLU A 104 4.74 4.87 4.00
N ASP A 105 4.79 3.54 4.08
CA ASP A 105 3.64 2.70 4.40
C ASP A 105 3.70 2.30 5.88
N ALA A 106 2.58 2.49 6.59
CA ALA A 106 2.41 2.08 7.97
C ALA A 106 1.28 1.05 8.07
N PHE A 107 1.60 -0.14 8.58
CA PHE A 107 0.65 -1.21 8.87
C PHE A 107 1.18 -2.10 10.00
N VAL A 108 0.30 -2.92 10.57
CA VAL A 108 0.69 -3.93 11.57
C VAL A 108 1.08 -5.21 10.85
N ALA A 109 2.37 -5.54 10.86
CA ALA A 109 2.87 -6.82 10.37
C ALA A 109 2.73 -7.90 11.47
N ASP A 110 1.93 -8.93 11.20
CA ASP A 110 1.82 -10.11 12.09
C ASP A 110 2.00 -11.40 11.28
N ASN A 111 3.23 -11.89 11.26
CA ASN A 111 3.60 -13.11 10.56
C ASN A 111 2.90 -14.35 11.15
N ALA A 112 2.60 -14.36 12.45
CA ALA A 112 1.90 -15.47 13.09
C ALA A 112 0.42 -15.49 12.67
N ALA A 113 -0.23 -14.32 12.57
CA ALA A 113 -1.57 -14.20 12.02
C ALA A 113 -1.62 -14.62 10.54
N LEU A 114 -0.62 -14.26 9.73
CA LEU A 114 -0.52 -14.68 8.32
C LEU A 114 -0.49 -16.21 8.17
N ILE A 115 0.31 -16.90 8.99
CA ILE A 115 0.38 -18.37 8.99
C ILE A 115 -0.97 -18.97 9.41
N LYS A 116 -1.55 -18.49 10.52
CA LYS A 116 -2.85 -18.97 11.01
C LYS A 116 -3.96 -18.79 9.97
N TYR A 117 -3.98 -17.65 9.27
CA TYR A 117 -4.96 -17.34 8.23
C TYR A 117 -4.96 -18.33 7.07
N ASN A 118 -3.79 -18.88 6.75
CA ASN A 118 -3.60 -19.83 5.67
C ASN A 118 -3.85 -21.29 6.10
N LEU A 119 -3.60 -21.64 7.36
CA LEU A 119 -3.86 -22.97 7.91
C LEU A 119 -5.33 -23.20 8.29
N PHE A 120 -6.02 -22.19 8.83
CA PHE A 120 -7.38 -22.31 9.35
C PHE A 120 -8.39 -21.51 8.52
N LYS A 121 -8.62 -21.93 7.27
CA LYS A 121 -9.47 -21.19 6.31
C LYS A 121 -10.91 -20.96 6.79
N SER A 122 -11.48 -21.87 7.57
CA SER A 122 -12.84 -21.74 8.15
C SER A 122 -12.92 -20.74 9.30
N GLN A 123 -11.78 -20.29 9.83
CA GLN A 123 -11.66 -19.35 10.95
C GLN A 123 -11.12 -17.98 10.52
N ARG A 124 -11.18 -17.68 9.21
CA ARG A 124 -10.69 -16.40 8.69
C ARG A 124 -11.48 -15.24 9.32
N PRO A 125 -10.80 -14.22 9.86
CA PRO A 125 -11.47 -13.06 10.43
C PRO A 125 -12.30 -12.35 9.36
N ALA A 126 -13.35 -11.66 9.82
CA ALA A 126 -14.11 -10.77 8.96
C ALA A 126 -13.23 -9.68 8.36
N VAL A 127 -13.57 -9.23 7.16
CA VAL A 127 -12.87 -8.13 6.50
C VAL A 127 -13.04 -6.85 7.34
N PRO A 128 -11.96 -6.15 7.72
CA PRO A 128 -12.07 -4.91 8.51
C PRO A 128 -12.99 -3.91 7.80
N PRO A 129 -14.03 -3.37 8.46
CA PRO A 129 -14.95 -2.45 7.80
C PRO A 129 -14.24 -1.14 7.45
N ILE A 130 -14.28 -0.72 6.18
CA ILE A 130 -13.66 0.54 5.75
C ILE A 130 -14.25 1.75 6.49
N SER A 131 -15.51 1.66 6.92
CA SER A 131 -16.22 2.71 7.66
C SER A 131 -15.67 2.95 9.08
N SER A 132 -14.86 2.03 9.62
CA SER A 132 -14.21 2.24 10.92
C SER A 132 -12.90 3.03 10.81
N VAL A 133 -12.45 3.34 9.60
CA VAL A 133 -11.23 4.11 9.35
C VAL A 133 -11.62 5.60 9.26
N ALA A 134 -11.05 6.43 10.12
CA ALA A 134 -11.22 7.87 10.04
C ALA A 134 -10.33 8.44 8.94
N CYS A 135 -10.94 9.07 7.92
CA CYS A 135 -10.20 9.78 6.89
C CYS A 135 -9.45 10.96 7.51
N PRO A 136 -8.16 11.17 7.19
CA PRO A 136 -7.48 12.38 7.58
C PRO A 136 -8.14 13.58 6.91
N LEU A 137 -8.29 14.69 7.65
CA LEU A 137 -8.85 15.91 7.10
C LEU A 137 -7.81 16.59 6.20
N PRO A 138 -8.24 17.13 5.04
CA PRO A 138 -7.40 18.05 4.30
C PRO A 138 -7.03 19.23 5.20
N ARG A 139 -5.78 19.68 5.15
CA ARG A 139 -5.44 20.99 5.73
C ARG A 139 -5.74 22.06 4.70
N GLU A 140 -6.37 23.16 5.12
CA GLU A 140 -6.53 24.34 4.27
C GLU A 140 -5.13 24.80 3.81
N ALA A 141 -5.01 25.07 2.51
CA ALA A 141 -3.78 25.48 1.85
C ALA A 141 -3.41 26.93 2.18
#